data_AF-A0A4R2RA46-F1
#
_entry.id   AF-A0A4R2RA46-F1
#
_cell.length_a   1.000
_cell.length_b   1.000
_cell.length_c   1.000
_cell.angle_alpha   90.00
_cell.angle_beta   90.00
_cell.angle_gamma   90.00
#
_symmetry.space_group_name_H-M   'P 1'
#
loop_
_entity.id
_entity.type
_entity.pdbx_description
1 polymer ?
#
loop_
_entity_poly.entity_id
_entity_poly.type
_entity_poly.pdbx_seq_one_letter_code
_entity_poly.pdbx_strand_id
1 'polypeptide(L)'
;MFITKYKQLFAGILIGSVIAGVSVASADQSITAYLSPIKFTFDGEAKKLPEGYAVLTYKDRTYVPARFVAEELGANVEWINATQTVAIRTGLPTPPSQACGTPTIKGNISSSGEKIYHVPGGQYYEATKAEEMFCTKEEAVAAGYRASLR
;
A
#
# COMPACT_ATOMS: atom_id res chain seq x y z
N MET A 1 -79.68 -6.28 -23.67
CA MET A 1 -78.75 -5.16 -24.00
C MET A 1 -78.15 -4.69 -22.68
N PHE A 2 -76.82 -4.72 -22.62
CA PHE A 2 -75.95 -4.62 -21.44
C PHE A 2 -76.19 -3.39 -20.56
N ILE A 3 -76.34 -3.56 -19.24
CA ILE A 3 -75.82 -2.59 -18.25
C ILE A 3 -75.30 -3.35 -17.01
N THR A 4 -74.02 -3.12 -16.73
CA THR A 4 -73.10 -3.84 -15.86
C THR A 4 -73.20 -3.43 -14.38
N LYS A 5 -72.96 -4.38 -13.47
CA LYS A 5 -72.79 -4.16 -12.03
C LYS A 5 -71.47 -3.41 -11.74
N TYR A 6 -71.53 -2.19 -11.18
CA TYR A 6 -70.42 -1.59 -10.44
C TYR A 6 -70.92 -1.16 -9.06
N LYS A 7 -70.59 -1.97 -8.05
CA LYS A 7 -70.78 -1.64 -6.65
C LYS A 7 -69.42 -1.58 -5.98
N GLN A 8 -69.01 -0.34 -5.67
CA GLN A 8 -68.24 0.10 -4.50
C GLN A 8 -66.77 -0.36 -4.42
N LEU A 9 -65.84 0.60 -4.31
CA LEU A 9 -65.01 0.87 -3.11
C LEU A 9 -63.81 1.80 -3.45
N PHE A 10 -63.75 2.93 -2.73
CA PHE A 10 -62.63 3.83 -2.36
C PHE A 10 -61.68 4.36 -3.46
N ALA A 11 -61.67 5.65 -3.83
CA ALA A 11 -61.32 6.83 -3.03
C ALA A 11 -60.01 6.65 -2.23
N GLY A 12 -58.86 6.85 -2.88
CA GLY A 12 -57.57 6.91 -2.19
C GLY A 12 -56.37 6.98 -3.14
N ILE A 13 -55.57 8.05 -2.99
CA ILE A 13 -54.23 8.26 -3.55
C ILE A 13 -54.20 8.74 -5.01
N LEU A 14 -54.57 10.01 -5.20
CA LEU A 14 -54.24 10.83 -6.36
C LEU A 14 -53.14 11.87 -6.05
N ILE A 15 -52.46 11.77 -4.90
CA ILE A 15 -51.43 12.75 -4.49
C ILE A 15 -50.27 11.98 -3.86
N GLY A 16 -49.16 11.88 -4.57
CA GLY A 16 -47.92 11.33 -4.01
C GLY A 16 -47.24 10.28 -4.86
N SER A 17 -46.93 10.59 -6.12
CA SER A 17 -45.84 9.92 -6.87
C SER A 17 -45.42 10.79 -8.07
N VAL A 18 -45.01 12.02 -7.79
CA VAL A 18 -44.00 12.69 -8.60
C VAL A 18 -42.68 12.43 -7.88
N ILE A 19 -42.08 11.26 -8.13
CA ILE A 19 -40.64 11.12 -8.00
C ILE A 19 -40.16 11.05 -9.44
N ALA A 20 -39.84 12.21 -10.00
CA ALA A 20 -39.03 12.27 -11.20
C ALA A 20 -37.73 11.54 -10.86
N GLY A 21 -37.58 10.33 -11.40
CA GLY A 21 -36.33 9.59 -11.29
C GLY A 21 -35.25 10.41 -11.94
N VAL A 22 -34.38 11.03 -11.14
CA VAL A 22 -33.11 11.55 -11.63
C VAL A 22 -32.27 10.32 -11.93
N SER A 23 -32.28 9.88 -13.19
CA SER A 23 -31.30 8.90 -13.66
C SER A 23 -29.94 9.60 -13.62
N VAL A 24 -29.17 9.36 -12.56
CA VAL A 24 -27.73 9.62 -12.61
C VAL A 24 -27.16 8.65 -13.63
N ALA A 25 -26.91 9.12 -14.84
CA ALA A 25 -26.15 8.37 -15.83
C ALA A 25 -24.70 8.32 -15.33
N SER A 26 -24.37 7.31 -14.53
CA SER A 26 -22.99 6.96 -14.25
C SER A 26 -22.39 6.45 -15.57
N ALA A 27 -21.54 7.25 -16.20
CA ALA A 27 -20.72 6.76 -17.30
C ALA A 27 -19.75 5.71 -16.72
N ASP A 28 -20.10 4.44 -16.86
CA ASP A 28 -19.23 3.34 -16.49
C ASP A 28 -18.10 3.23 -17.52
N GLN A 29 -17.04 4.02 -17.33
CA GLN A 29 -15.86 4.00 -18.17
C GLN A 29 -15.00 2.80 -17.80
N SER A 30 -15.34 1.63 -18.32
CA SER A 30 -14.46 0.46 -18.24
C SER A 30 -13.35 0.55 -19.28
N ILE A 31 -12.15 0.13 -18.89
CA ILE A 31 -11.04 -0.08 -19.84
C ILE A 31 -10.91 -1.58 -20.12
N THR A 32 -10.74 -1.95 -21.39
CA THR A 32 -10.32 -3.31 -21.75
C THR A 32 -8.79 -3.36 -21.75
N ALA A 33 -8.21 -4.13 -20.84
CA ALA A 33 -6.77 -4.37 -20.77
C ALA A 33 -6.48 -5.87 -20.90
N TYR A 34 -5.33 -6.20 -21.49
CA TYR A 34 -4.90 -7.58 -21.70
C TYR A 34 -3.69 -7.93 -20.83
N LEU A 35 -3.70 -9.11 -20.21
CA LEU A 35 -2.52 -9.63 -19.52
C LEU A 35 -1.45 -10.01 -20.55
N SER A 36 -0.24 -9.48 -20.37
CA SER A 36 0.87 -9.69 -21.31
C SER A 36 1.99 -10.50 -20.64
N PRO A 37 2.44 -11.64 -21.22
CA PRO A 37 3.54 -12.43 -20.66
C PRO A 37 4.89 -11.79 -21.02
N ILE A 38 5.27 -10.76 -20.26
CA ILE A 38 6.53 -10.04 -20.44
C ILE A 38 7.63 -10.64 -19.55
N LYS A 39 8.83 -10.79 -20.11
CA LYS A 39 10.04 -11.19 -19.39
C LYS A 39 10.81 -9.96 -18.94
N PHE A 40 11.35 -9.98 -17.73
CA PHE A 40 12.15 -8.89 -17.18
C PHE A 40 13.61 -9.30 -17.06
N THR A 41 14.51 -8.40 -17.46
CA THR A 41 15.95 -8.54 -17.29
C THR A 41 16.52 -7.26 -16.72
N PHE A 42 17.35 -7.36 -15.69
CA PHE A 42 18.04 -6.24 -15.05
C PHE A 42 19.53 -6.56 -15.09
N ASP A 43 20.33 -5.68 -15.69
CA ASP A 43 21.78 -5.88 -15.87
C ASP A 43 22.16 -7.23 -16.51
N GLY A 44 21.32 -7.73 -17.40
CA GLY A 44 21.47 -9.02 -18.08
C GLY A 44 20.98 -10.24 -17.29
N GLU A 45 20.57 -10.07 -16.03
CA GLU A 45 19.98 -11.13 -15.22
C GLU A 45 18.46 -11.18 -15.38
N ALA A 46 17.91 -12.36 -15.66
CA ALA A 46 16.46 -12.53 -15.74
C ALA A 46 15.82 -12.55 -14.34
N LYS A 47 14.78 -11.74 -14.12
CA LYS A 47 14.00 -11.70 -12.88
C LYS A 47 12.57 -12.15 -13.11
N LYS A 48 12.06 -12.97 -12.20
CA LYS A 48 10.65 -13.41 -12.22
C LYS A 48 9.78 -12.32 -11.60
N LEU A 49 8.64 -12.04 -12.25
CA LEU A 49 7.66 -11.14 -11.67
C LEU A 49 7.10 -11.72 -10.35
N PRO A 50 7.12 -10.98 -9.23
CA PRO A 50 6.60 -11.47 -7.96
C PRO A 50 5.08 -11.71 -8.01
N GLU A 51 4.59 -12.55 -7.09
CA GLU A 51 3.16 -12.83 -6.98
C GLU A 51 2.34 -11.57 -6.67
N GLY A 52 1.12 -11.49 -7.20
CA GLY A 52 0.23 -10.34 -7.03
C GLY A 52 0.48 -9.19 -8.01
N TYR A 53 1.53 -9.23 -8.81
CA TYR A 53 1.75 -8.28 -9.90
C TYR A 53 1.26 -8.81 -11.24
N ALA A 54 0.83 -7.88 -12.09
CA ALA A 54 0.42 -8.15 -13.47
C ALA A 54 1.00 -7.10 -14.41
N VAL A 55 1.22 -7.50 -15.65
CA VAL A 55 1.56 -6.60 -16.75
C VAL A 55 0.33 -6.45 -17.63
N LEU A 56 -0.08 -5.20 -17.84
CA LEU A 56 -1.31 -4.87 -18.54
C LEU A 56 -0.98 -4.15 -19.83
N THR A 57 -1.62 -4.53 -20.93
CA THR A 57 -1.57 -3.76 -22.17
C THR A 57 -2.90 -3.06 -22.39
N TYR A 58 -2.86 -1.73 -22.55
CA TYR A 58 -4.01 -0.87 -22.81
C TYR A 58 -3.66 0.12 -23.91
N LYS A 59 -4.46 0.18 -24.99
CA LYS A 59 -4.25 1.08 -26.15
C LYS A 59 -2.80 1.08 -26.64
N ASP A 60 -2.28 -0.11 -26.93
CA ASP A 60 -0.91 -0.33 -27.42
C ASP A 60 0.22 0.14 -26.47
N ARG A 61 -0.10 0.34 -25.18
CA ARG A 61 0.88 0.64 -24.15
C ARG A 61 0.92 -0.47 -23.12
N THR A 62 2.10 -0.99 -22.87
CA THR A 62 2.34 -1.98 -21.82
C THR A 62 2.70 -1.25 -20.51
N TYR A 63 1.91 -1.50 -19.49
CA TYR A 63 2.07 -0.99 -18.13
C TYR A 63 2.70 -2.08 -17.28
N VAL A 64 3.83 -1.74 -16.68
CA VAL A 64 4.61 -2.62 -15.81
C VAL A 64 4.54 -2.15 -14.35
N PRO A 65 4.67 -3.05 -13.38
CA PRO A 65 4.63 -2.67 -11.96
C PRO A 65 5.80 -1.76 -11.60
N ALA A 66 5.51 -0.49 -11.29
CA ALA A 66 6.53 0.50 -10.96
C ALA A 66 7.38 0.09 -9.75
N ARG A 67 6.77 -0.54 -8.72
CA ARG A 67 7.50 -0.99 -7.53
C ARG A 67 8.58 -2.01 -7.86
N PHE A 68 8.21 -3.07 -8.60
CA PHE A 68 9.12 -4.11 -9.00
C PHE A 68 10.30 -3.54 -9.80
N VAL A 69 10.02 -2.70 -10.80
CA VAL A 69 11.07 -2.08 -11.63
C VAL A 69 11.99 -1.20 -10.78
N ALA A 70 11.44 -0.40 -9.86
CA ALA A 70 12.22 0.52 -9.05
C ALA A 70 13.08 -0.19 -7.99
N GLU A 71 12.54 -1.21 -7.32
CA GLU A 71 13.27 -1.99 -6.31
C GLU A 71 14.44 -2.78 -6.92
N GLU A 72 14.25 -3.38 -8.10
CA GLU A 72 15.33 -4.05 -8.84
C GLU A 72 16.42 -3.06 -9.29
N LEU A 73 16.09 -1.77 -9.44
CA LEU A 73 17.05 -0.68 -9.70
C LEU A 73 17.65 -0.10 -8.40
N GLY A 74 17.41 -0.72 -7.24
CA GLY A 74 17.94 -0.30 -5.96
C GLY A 74 17.24 0.92 -5.34
N ALA A 75 16.04 1.26 -5.81
CA ALA A 75 15.24 2.34 -5.23
C ALA A 75 14.33 1.82 -4.11
N ASN A 76 14.04 2.69 -3.13
CA ASN A 76 12.97 2.47 -2.18
C ASN A 76 11.64 3.03 -2.73
N VAL A 77 10.55 2.30 -2.51
CA VAL A 77 9.21 2.69 -2.95
C VAL A 77 8.25 2.73 -1.78
N GLU A 78 7.68 3.90 -1.52
CA GLU A 78 6.72 4.15 -0.45
C GLU A 78 5.35 4.53 -1.04
N TRP A 79 4.27 3.97 -0.48
CA TRP A 79 2.92 4.43 -0.76
C TRP A 79 2.44 5.38 0.33
N ILE A 80 2.22 6.64 -0.04
CA ILE A 80 1.72 7.67 0.85
C ILE A 80 0.21 7.78 0.65
N ASN A 81 -0.56 7.11 1.52
CA ASN A 81 -2.01 7.04 1.40
C ASN A 81 -2.70 8.41 1.49
N ALA A 82 -2.18 9.32 2.32
CA ALA A 82 -2.75 10.65 2.53
C ALA A 82 -2.83 11.48 1.23
N THR A 83 -1.87 11.28 0.31
CA THR A 83 -1.75 12.03 -0.94
C THR A 83 -1.85 11.14 -2.17
N GLN A 84 -2.19 9.86 -1.99
CA GLN A 84 -2.24 8.86 -3.07
C GLN A 84 -0.96 8.86 -3.92
N THR A 85 0.20 8.96 -3.25
CA THR A 85 1.49 9.17 -3.92
C THR A 85 2.36 7.92 -3.83
N VAL A 86 2.92 7.51 -4.97
CA VAL A 86 4.03 6.56 -5.02
C VAL A 86 5.33 7.36 -4.98
N ALA A 87 6.03 7.33 -3.84
CA ALA A 87 7.32 7.99 -3.67
C ALA A 87 8.45 7.00 -3.96
N ILE A 88 9.28 7.28 -4.97
CA ILE A 88 10.44 6.48 -5.34
C ILE A 88 11.70 7.29 -5.00
N ARG A 89 12.60 6.72 -4.18
CA ARG A 89 13.82 7.39 -3.73
C ARG A 89 15.04 6.55 -4.09
N THR A 90 15.97 7.14 -4.82
CA THR A 90 17.27 6.54 -5.20
C THR A 90 18.41 7.26 -4.50
N GLY A 91 19.41 6.53 -4.01
CA GLY A 91 20.61 7.14 -3.42
C GLY A 91 20.45 7.70 -2.00
N LEU A 92 19.32 7.43 -1.33
CA LEU A 92 19.23 7.60 0.13
C LEU A 92 19.66 6.30 0.81
N PRO A 93 20.39 6.35 1.93
CA PRO A 93 20.56 5.16 2.76
C PRO A 93 19.17 4.66 3.13
N THR A 94 18.84 3.43 2.72
CA THR A 94 17.60 2.76 3.07
C THR A 94 17.41 2.89 4.58
N PRO A 95 16.29 3.45 5.07
CA PRO A 95 16.01 3.46 6.49
C PRO A 95 16.08 2.01 6.98
N PRO A 96 16.99 1.70 7.92
CA PRO A 96 17.31 0.32 8.31
C PRO A 96 16.14 -0.47 8.93
N SER A 97 15.01 0.19 9.20
CA SER A 97 13.81 -0.38 9.79
C SER A 97 13.00 -1.30 8.87
N GLN A 98 13.10 -1.18 7.53
CA GLN A 98 12.11 -1.78 6.63
C GLN A 98 12.59 -2.96 5.76
N ALA A 99 13.83 -3.44 5.94
CA ALA A 99 14.40 -4.49 5.08
C ALA A 99 14.16 -5.94 5.57
N CYS A 100 13.85 -6.16 6.85
CA CYS A 100 13.61 -7.49 7.40
C CYS A 100 12.16 -7.56 7.91
N GLY A 101 11.41 -8.58 7.49
CA GLY A 101 10.00 -8.73 7.90
C GLY A 101 9.76 -8.73 9.42
N THR A 102 10.79 -8.97 10.23
CA THR A 102 10.76 -8.89 11.69
C THR A 102 12.02 -8.20 12.23
N PRO A 103 12.03 -6.85 12.39
CA PRO A 103 13.15 -6.18 13.02
C PRO A 103 13.18 -6.54 14.50
N THR A 104 14.36 -6.93 14.99
CA THR A 104 14.56 -7.42 16.36
C THR A 104 15.45 -6.52 17.19
N ILE A 105 16.10 -5.53 16.58
CA ILE A 105 16.98 -4.61 17.28
C ILE A 105 16.17 -3.37 17.66
N LYS A 106 16.04 -3.08 18.96
CA LYS A 106 15.27 -1.93 19.46
C LYS A 106 16.18 -0.72 19.62
N GLY A 107 15.90 0.39 18.97
CA GLY A 107 16.57 1.68 19.15
C GLY A 107 15.72 2.64 19.98
N ASN A 108 16.32 3.30 20.96
CA ASN A 108 15.70 4.41 21.70
C ASN A 108 16.68 5.57 21.90
N ILE A 109 16.14 6.74 22.24
CA ILE A 109 16.88 7.94 22.63
C ILE A 109 16.76 8.08 24.15
N SER A 110 17.89 8.12 24.86
CA SER A 110 17.91 8.31 26.30
C SER A 110 17.45 9.73 26.68
N SER A 111 17.16 9.95 27.96
CA SER A 111 16.91 11.31 28.48
C SER A 111 18.09 12.27 28.31
N SER A 112 19.31 11.76 28.13
CA SER A 112 20.51 12.54 27.81
C SER A 112 20.68 12.81 26.30
N GLY A 113 19.73 12.37 25.47
CA GLY A 113 19.77 12.53 24.01
C GLY A 113 20.61 11.49 23.29
N GLU A 114 21.04 10.43 23.97
CA GLU A 114 21.92 9.42 23.41
C GLU A 114 21.13 8.33 22.69
N LYS A 115 21.53 8.00 21.46
CA LYS A 115 20.94 6.92 20.67
C LYS A 115 21.52 5.58 21.09
N ILE A 116 20.68 4.69 21.62
CA ILE A 116 21.07 3.39 22.16
C ILE A 116 20.27 2.28 21.49
N TYR A 117 20.95 1.27 20.95
CA TYR A 117 20.30 0.06 20.42
C TYR A 117 20.43 -1.11 21.39
N HIS A 118 19.40 -1.96 21.39
CA HIS A 118 19.28 -3.13 22.25
C HIS A 118 19.04 -4.36 21.40
N VAL A 119 19.78 -5.42 21.71
CA VAL A 119 19.69 -6.72 21.03
C VAL A 119 18.87 -7.70 21.86
N PRO A 120 18.14 -8.64 21.24
CA PRO A 120 17.43 -9.69 21.96
C PRO A 120 18.37 -10.43 22.93
N GLY A 121 17.91 -10.64 24.17
CA GLY A 121 18.72 -11.25 25.23
C GLY A 121 19.65 -10.29 26.00
N GLY A 122 19.69 -9.01 25.64
CA GLY A 122 20.37 -7.98 26.43
C GLY A 122 19.60 -7.59 27.70
N GLN A 123 20.30 -7.13 28.74
CA GLN A 123 19.72 -6.78 30.05
C GLN A 123 18.55 -5.80 29.98
N TYR A 124 18.64 -4.82 29.08
CA TYR A 124 17.64 -3.77 28.91
C TYR A 124 16.67 -4.02 27.76
N TYR A 125 16.76 -5.15 27.07
CA TYR A 125 15.99 -5.39 25.85
C TYR A 125 14.48 -5.44 26.10
N GLU A 126 14.03 -6.18 27.13
CA GLU A 126 12.60 -6.32 27.45
C GLU A 126 12.01 -5.02 28.00
N ALA A 127 12.78 -4.27 28.78
CA ALA A 127 12.35 -3.01 29.39
C ALA A 127 12.31 -1.83 28.40
N THR A 128 13.01 -1.92 27.26
CA THR A 128 13.12 -0.80 26.33
C THR A 128 11.88 -0.67 25.47
N LYS A 129 11.28 0.53 25.50
CA LYS A 129 10.31 0.98 24.51
C LYS A 129 11.07 1.49 23.28
N ALA A 130 10.94 0.79 22.17
CA ALA A 130 11.59 1.16 20.93
C ALA A 130 10.95 2.41 20.32
N GLU A 131 11.78 3.36 19.89
CA GLU A 131 11.41 4.49 19.04
C GLU A 131 11.70 4.19 17.57
N GLU A 132 12.76 3.41 17.31
CA GLU A 132 13.12 2.91 15.99
C GLU A 132 13.48 1.42 16.10
N MET A 133 13.21 0.64 15.06
CA MET A 133 13.52 -0.78 15.01
C MET A 133 14.52 -1.02 13.88
N PHE A 134 15.49 -1.92 14.07
CA PHE A 134 16.49 -2.27 13.06
C PHE A 134 16.55 -3.78 12.84
N CYS A 135 17.03 -4.18 11.66
CA CYS A 135 17.19 -5.57 11.28
C CYS A 135 18.52 -6.14 11.75
N THR A 136 19.57 -5.31 11.69
CA THR A 136 20.92 -5.68 12.11
C THR A 136 21.51 -4.65 13.07
N LYS A 137 22.59 -5.04 13.76
CA LYS A 137 23.32 -4.11 14.65
C LYS A 137 24.10 -3.07 13.83
N GLU A 138 24.61 -3.46 12.67
CA GLU A 138 25.36 -2.62 11.75
C GLU A 138 24.53 -1.43 11.28
N GLU A 139 23.26 -1.71 10.96
CA GLU A 139 22.26 -0.72 10.61
C GLU A 139 21.97 0.27 11.74
N ALA A 140 21.78 -0.22 12.96
CA ALA A 140 21.57 0.63 14.12
C ALA A 140 22.79 1.57 14.31
N VAL A 141 24.00 1.04 14.16
CA VAL A 141 25.25 1.81 14.21
C VAL A 141 25.31 2.84 13.08
N ALA A 142 24.93 2.47 11.84
CA ALA A 142 24.88 3.39 10.72
C ALA A 142 23.86 4.53 10.93
N ALA A 143 22.75 4.26 11.64
CA ALA A 143 21.78 5.26 12.08
C ALA A 143 22.25 6.12 13.28
N GLY A 144 23.47 5.88 13.76
CA GLY A 144 24.12 6.61 14.85
C GLY A 144 23.79 6.08 16.24
N TYR A 145 23.24 4.88 16.36
CA TYR A 145 22.99 4.24 17.66
C TYR A 145 24.23 3.52 18.15
N ARG A 146 24.57 3.67 19.43
CA ARG A 146 25.58 2.84 20.09
C ARG A 146 24.95 1.64 20.78
N ALA A 147 25.74 0.60 21.03
CA ALA A 147 25.29 -0.55 21.78
C ALA A 147 24.89 -0.16 23.21
N SER A 148 23.81 -0.77 23.72
CA SER A 148 23.48 -0.73 25.14
C SER A 148 24.65 -1.28 25.97
N LEU A 149 25.01 -0.56 27.04
CA LEU A 149 26.00 -1.03 27.99
C LEU A 149 25.35 -2.14 28.81
N ARG A 150 26.08 -3.24 28.97
CA ARG A 150 25.60 -4.54 29.48
C ARG A 150 24.57 -4.47 30.59
#